data_AF-A0A6I9MRK6-F1
#
_entry.id   AF-A0A6I9MRK6-F1
#
_cell.length_a   1.000
_cell.length_b   1.000
_cell.length_c   1.000
_cell.angle_alpha   90.00
_cell.angle_beta   90.00
_cell.angle_gamma   90.00
#
_symmetry.space_group_name_H-M   'P 1'
#
loop_
_entity.id
_entity.type
_entity.pdbx_description
1 polymer ?
#
loop_
_entity_poly.entity_id
_entity_poly.type
_entity_poly.pdbx_seq_one_letter_code
_entity_poly.pdbx_strand_id
1 'polypeptide(L)'
;MSRSNQISHARIVQCQERYTEAEAGENLKNKWHLVVDRLTVLFLKFLEYFHKLQLFIWWLLEIHIIKIVSCYIVLVAVKDVSLFNYVFVASWAIALPYCQYRPLASSVCTVWTCVIIVCKMMYQLEFVKPEKHSTNCSMPEDYSEVQKDDMKKNSVLYKSAVDPANWVGLQKADDLLGYLRDNFMMLALLAFEMTIYRHQGYFRLRNKLSPPAAQIIFHDITRQHLDIGIIRFIKYFINYFFYKFGLETCLLLVVNVIGQRMDFYAMLHAFALIAVMYRRRRKAIAEIWPKYCFFLVVMLTFQYFICIGIPPAACKGLCEPGSWLVFLGETL
;
A
#
# COMPACT_ATOMS: atom_id res chain seq x y z
N MET A 1 -10.59 93.30 -17.57
CA MET A 1 -11.66 92.55 -16.87
C MET A 1 -11.66 91.02 -17.13
N SER A 2 -10.72 90.43 -17.87
CA SER A 2 -10.84 89.02 -18.31
C SER A 2 -9.88 88.01 -17.62
N ARG A 3 -8.65 88.41 -17.23
CA ARG A 3 -7.63 87.46 -16.70
C ARG A 3 -7.83 87.02 -15.24
N SER A 4 -8.35 87.89 -14.38
CA SER A 4 -8.51 87.58 -12.95
C SER A 4 -9.61 86.53 -12.69
N ASN A 5 -10.73 86.62 -13.41
CA ASN A 5 -11.84 85.66 -13.32
C ASN A 5 -11.50 84.28 -13.91
N GLN A 6 -10.60 84.22 -14.91
CA GLN A 6 -10.11 82.93 -15.44
C GLN A 6 -9.19 82.20 -14.46
N ILE A 7 -8.34 82.93 -13.72
CA ILE A 7 -7.42 82.33 -12.74
C ILE A 7 -8.18 81.83 -11.50
N SER A 8 -9.21 82.53 -11.05
CA SER A 8 -10.06 82.07 -9.95
C SER A 8 -10.86 80.83 -10.33
N HIS A 9 -11.41 80.77 -11.55
CA HIS A 9 -12.16 79.61 -12.02
C HIS A 9 -11.24 78.38 -12.20
N ALA A 10 -10.03 78.56 -12.74
CA ALA A 10 -9.05 77.48 -12.86
C ALA A 10 -8.62 76.90 -11.50
N ARG A 11 -8.45 77.75 -10.47
CA ARG A 11 -8.14 77.27 -9.11
C ARG A 11 -9.29 76.53 -8.45
N ILE A 12 -10.54 76.95 -8.68
CA ILE A 12 -11.72 76.27 -8.15
C ILE A 12 -11.86 74.88 -8.79
N VAL A 13 -11.69 74.78 -10.11
CA VAL A 13 -11.72 73.49 -10.83
C VAL A 13 -10.61 72.57 -10.32
N GLN A 14 -9.40 73.08 -10.13
CA GLN A 14 -8.27 72.28 -9.63
C GLN A 14 -8.39 71.87 -8.14
N CYS A 15 -9.14 72.61 -7.33
CA CYS A 15 -9.52 72.19 -5.98
C CYS A 15 -10.62 71.12 -6.01
N GLN A 16 -11.58 71.25 -6.92
CA GLN A 16 -12.68 70.30 -7.08
C GLN A 16 -12.20 68.94 -7.60
N GLU A 17 -11.26 68.94 -8.55
CA GLU A 17 -10.56 67.74 -9.03
C GLU A 17 -9.77 67.08 -7.88
N ARG A 18 -9.04 67.85 -7.08
CA ARG A 18 -8.31 67.30 -5.92
C ARG A 18 -9.22 66.71 -4.85
N TYR A 19 -10.38 67.33 -4.59
CA TYR A 19 -11.37 66.80 -3.66
C TYR A 19 -12.00 65.50 -4.16
N THR A 20 -12.34 65.43 -5.46
CA THR A 20 -12.90 64.22 -6.07
C THR A 20 -11.88 63.08 -6.16
N GLU A 21 -10.60 63.38 -6.42
CA GLU A 21 -9.52 62.39 -6.36
C GLU A 21 -9.28 61.86 -4.93
N ALA A 22 -9.35 62.72 -3.91
CA ALA A 22 -9.24 62.31 -2.51
C ALA A 22 -10.42 61.43 -2.06
N GLU A 23 -11.66 61.80 -2.38
CA GLU A 23 -12.85 60.99 -2.10
C GLU A 23 -12.84 59.65 -2.87
N ALA A 24 -12.33 59.64 -4.11
CA ALA A 24 -12.17 58.41 -4.88
C ALA A 24 -11.11 57.48 -4.25
N GLY A 25 -10.00 58.04 -3.76
CA GLY A 25 -8.94 57.30 -3.07
C GLY A 25 -9.40 56.69 -1.75
N GLU A 26 -10.16 57.42 -0.93
CA GLU A 26 -10.76 56.90 0.30
C GLU A 26 -11.80 55.81 0.02
N ASN A 27 -12.67 56.02 -0.98
CA ASN A 27 -13.63 54.99 -1.41
C ASN A 27 -12.93 53.73 -1.93
N LEU A 28 -11.82 53.86 -2.65
CA LEU A 28 -11.04 52.71 -3.11
C LEU A 28 -10.44 51.97 -1.91
N LYS A 29 -9.83 52.68 -0.96
CA LYS A 29 -9.23 52.11 0.26
C LYS A 29 -10.28 51.38 1.12
N ASN A 30 -11.47 51.96 1.25
CA ASN A 30 -12.60 51.35 1.95
C ASN A 30 -13.12 50.09 1.24
N LYS A 31 -13.20 50.09 -0.10
CA LYS A 31 -13.55 48.90 -0.90
C LYS A 31 -12.49 47.79 -0.76
N TRP A 32 -11.21 48.14 -0.82
CA TRP A 32 -10.11 47.18 -0.63
C TRP A 32 -10.12 46.58 0.78
N HIS A 33 -10.37 47.38 1.82
CA HIS A 33 -10.55 46.86 3.18
C HIS A 33 -11.71 45.86 3.26
N LEU A 34 -12.85 46.17 2.62
CA LEU A 34 -14.02 45.29 2.58
C LEU A 34 -13.76 43.98 1.82
N VAL A 35 -12.97 44.04 0.75
CA VAL A 35 -12.54 42.85 -0.01
C VAL A 35 -11.59 42.00 0.85
N VAL A 36 -10.63 42.62 1.54
CA VAL A 36 -9.72 41.93 2.46
C VAL A 36 -10.48 41.30 3.62
N ASP A 37 -11.47 41.98 4.21
CA ASP A 37 -12.32 41.43 5.27
C ASP A 37 -13.15 40.23 4.77
N ARG A 38 -13.72 40.29 3.56
CA ARG A 38 -14.42 39.13 2.99
C ARG A 38 -13.46 37.97 2.71
N LEU A 39 -12.28 38.26 2.19
CA LEU A 39 -11.27 37.25 1.88
C LEU A 39 -10.76 36.56 3.16
N THR A 40 -10.56 37.32 4.24
CA THR A 40 -10.14 36.78 5.54
C THR A 40 -11.23 35.90 6.17
N VAL A 41 -12.52 36.30 6.11
CA VAL A 41 -13.62 35.44 6.58
C VAL A 41 -13.73 34.15 5.76
N LEU A 42 -13.57 34.23 4.44
CA LEU A 42 -13.52 33.05 3.55
C LEU A 42 -12.32 32.17 3.89
N PHE A 43 -11.14 32.77 4.15
CA PHE A 43 -9.94 32.05 4.53
C PHE A 43 -10.08 31.37 5.89
N LEU A 44 -10.72 32.01 6.87
CA LEU A 44 -10.99 31.39 8.18
C LEU A 44 -11.96 30.20 8.05
N LYS A 45 -13.03 30.33 7.26
CA LYS A 45 -13.92 29.20 6.95
C LYS A 45 -13.19 28.08 6.21
N PHE A 46 -12.30 28.43 5.30
CA PHE A 46 -11.45 27.47 4.59
C PHE A 46 -10.52 26.74 5.56
N LEU A 47 -9.84 27.44 6.47
CA LEU A 47 -8.99 26.82 7.49
C LEU A 47 -9.80 25.89 8.42
N GLU A 48 -11.01 26.29 8.82
CA GLU A 48 -11.89 25.42 9.61
C GLU A 48 -12.23 24.13 8.86
N TYR A 49 -12.57 24.23 7.57
CA TYR A 49 -12.84 23.06 6.74
C TYR A 49 -11.58 22.20 6.54
N PHE A 50 -10.41 22.81 6.35
CA PHE A 50 -9.13 22.12 6.23
C PHE A 50 -8.78 21.34 7.49
N HIS A 51 -8.98 21.94 8.67
CA HIS A 51 -8.79 21.23 9.94
C HIS A 51 -9.75 20.04 10.08
N LYS A 52 -11.03 20.22 9.72
CA LYS A 52 -12.01 19.11 9.71
C LYS A 52 -11.60 18.00 8.74
N LEU A 53 -11.15 18.36 7.54
CA LEU A 53 -10.67 17.42 6.53
C LEU A 53 -9.40 16.70 7.00
N GLN A 54 -8.46 17.40 7.62
CA GLN A 54 -7.23 16.82 8.14
C GLN A 54 -7.52 15.77 9.23
N LEU A 55 -8.40 16.08 10.17
CA LEU A 55 -8.86 15.13 11.20
C LEU A 55 -9.53 13.90 10.57
N PHE A 56 -10.36 14.11 9.55
CA PHE A 56 -11.00 13.03 8.81
C PHE A 56 -9.99 12.14 8.07
N ILE A 57 -8.96 12.72 7.45
CA ILE A 57 -7.89 11.98 6.77
C ILE A 57 -7.09 11.15 7.78
N TRP A 58 -6.66 11.75 8.90
CA TRP A 58 -5.94 11.02 9.94
C TRP A 58 -6.75 9.87 10.53
N TRP A 59 -8.06 10.07 10.71
CA TRP A 59 -8.97 9.03 11.15
C TRP A 59 -9.09 7.89 10.15
N LEU A 60 -9.27 8.21 8.86
CA LEU A 60 -9.35 7.21 7.79
C LEU A 60 -8.04 6.42 7.67
N LEU A 61 -6.91 7.11 7.76
CA LEU A 61 -5.59 6.49 7.78
C LEU A 61 -5.43 5.53 8.96
N GLU A 62 -5.81 5.92 10.18
CA GLU A 62 -5.73 5.04 11.36
C GLU A 62 -6.46 3.70 11.15
N ILE A 63 -7.61 3.71 10.48
CA ILE A 63 -8.42 2.51 10.21
C ILE A 63 -7.83 1.67 9.08
N HIS A 64 -7.34 2.30 8.01
CA HIS A 64 -6.97 1.61 6.77
C HIS A 64 -5.47 1.36 6.59
N ILE A 65 -4.61 1.96 7.41
CA ILE A 65 -3.15 1.91 7.23
C ILE A 65 -2.60 0.47 7.19
N ILE A 66 -3.07 -0.41 8.07
CA ILE A 66 -2.63 -1.82 8.09
C ILE A 66 -2.88 -2.51 6.76
N LYS A 67 -4.03 -2.26 6.13
CA LYS A 67 -4.39 -2.86 4.83
C LYS A 67 -3.49 -2.32 3.72
N ILE A 68 -3.17 -1.02 3.76
CA ILE A 68 -2.30 -0.36 2.78
C ILE A 68 -0.88 -0.90 2.90
N VAL A 69 -0.32 -0.93 4.12
CA VAL A 69 1.02 -1.44 4.42
C VAL A 69 1.15 -2.90 4.02
N SER A 70 0.22 -3.76 4.45
CA SER A 70 0.26 -5.19 4.13
C SER A 70 0.16 -5.46 2.63
N CYS A 71 -0.72 -4.73 1.93
CA CYS A 71 -0.89 -4.87 0.49
C CYS A 71 0.38 -4.47 -0.24
N TYR A 72 0.96 -3.31 0.10
CA TYR A 72 2.19 -2.84 -0.53
C TYR A 72 3.36 -3.81 -0.32
N ILE A 73 3.54 -4.33 0.90
CA ILE A 73 4.62 -5.26 1.21
C ILE A 73 4.49 -6.57 0.43
N VAL A 74 3.28 -7.13 0.34
CA VAL A 74 3.04 -8.34 -0.47
C VAL A 74 3.26 -8.05 -1.96
N LEU A 75 2.86 -6.87 -2.46
CA LEU A 75 3.11 -6.47 -3.85
C LEU A 75 4.61 -6.37 -4.16
N VAL A 76 5.41 -5.78 -3.27
CA VAL A 76 6.87 -5.73 -3.42
C VAL A 76 7.47 -7.14 -3.45
N ALA A 77 7.01 -8.03 -2.56
CA ALA A 77 7.49 -9.41 -2.50
C ALA A 77 7.11 -10.24 -3.74
N VAL A 78 5.97 -9.97 -4.36
CA VAL A 78 5.52 -10.64 -5.61
C VAL A 78 6.25 -10.09 -6.83
N LYS A 79 6.56 -8.78 -6.84
CA LYS A 79 7.29 -8.14 -7.95
C LYS A 79 8.74 -8.63 -8.04
N ASP A 80 9.40 -8.80 -6.90
CA ASP A 80 10.79 -9.28 -6.80
C ASP A 80 10.81 -10.56 -5.96
N VAL A 81 10.70 -11.73 -6.62
CA VAL A 81 10.67 -13.02 -5.92
C VAL A 81 12.07 -13.37 -5.45
N SER A 82 12.28 -13.39 -4.12
CA SER A 82 13.58 -13.67 -3.53
C SER A 82 13.45 -14.26 -2.12
N LEU A 83 14.51 -14.92 -1.66
CA LEU A 83 14.56 -15.46 -0.30
C LEU A 83 14.39 -14.35 0.76
N PHE A 84 15.01 -13.19 0.56
CA PHE A 84 14.86 -12.07 1.48
C PHE A 84 13.41 -11.60 1.63
N ASN A 85 12.64 -11.63 0.55
CA ASN A 85 11.24 -11.21 0.57
C ASN A 85 10.29 -12.25 1.16
N TYR A 86 10.72 -13.50 1.34
CA TYR A 86 9.93 -14.54 2.03
C TYR A 86 9.53 -14.16 3.44
N VAL A 87 10.44 -13.53 4.19
CA VAL A 87 10.21 -13.08 5.58
C VAL A 87 9.03 -12.12 5.64
N PHE A 88 8.88 -11.24 4.64
CA PHE A 88 7.77 -10.31 4.56
C PHE A 88 6.43 -11.00 4.33
N VAL A 89 6.39 -11.95 3.40
CA VAL A 89 5.18 -12.73 3.09
C VAL A 89 4.76 -13.54 4.31
N ALA A 90 5.69 -14.25 4.95
CA ALA A 90 5.39 -15.03 6.16
C ALA A 90 4.88 -14.16 7.31
N SER A 91 5.53 -13.01 7.56
CA SER A 91 5.14 -12.09 8.63
C SER A 91 3.71 -11.54 8.43
N TRP A 92 3.40 -11.06 7.23
CA TRP A 92 2.08 -10.50 6.94
C TRP A 92 0.98 -11.53 6.72
N ALA A 93 1.31 -12.72 6.22
CA ALA A 93 0.37 -13.84 6.16
C ALA A 93 -0.17 -14.19 7.55
N ILE A 94 0.69 -14.19 8.57
CA ILE A 94 0.30 -14.47 9.97
C ILE A 94 -0.39 -13.25 10.61
N ALA A 95 0.12 -12.03 10.40
CA ALA A 95 -0.38 -10.83 11.08
C ALA A 95 -1.78 -10.38 10.64
N LEU A 96 -2.19 -10.68 9.40
CA LEU A 96 -3.51 -10.31 8.89
C LEU A 96 -4.67 -10.99 9.65
N PRO A 97 -4.72 -12.33 9.76
CA PRO A 97 -5.76 -13.02 10.53
C PRO A 97 -5.60 -12.84 12.04
N TYR A 98 -4.36 -12.79 12.55
CA TYR A 98 -4.09 -12.71 13.98
C TYR A 98 -3.65 -11.30 14.39
N CYS A 99 -4.63 -10.46 14.77
CA CYS A 99 -4.43 -9.04 15.07
C CYS A 99 -3.33 -8.75 16.12
N GLN A 100 -3.09 -9.68 17.05
CA GLN A 100 -2.09 -9.55 18.11
C GLN A 100 -0.66 -9.43 17.55
N TYR A 101 -0.38 -10.05 16.40
CA TYR A 101 0.95 -10.06 15.79
C TYR A 101 1.19 -8.86 14.86
N ARG A 102 0.21 -7.99 14.61
CA ARG A 102 0.38 -6.84 13.70
C ARG A 102 1.51 -5.89 14.09
N PRO A 103 1.64 -5.45 15.36
CA PRO A 103 2.74 -4.58 15.76
C PRO A 103 4.10 -5.29 15.63
N LEU A 104 4.14 -6.59 15.95
CA LEU A 104 5.35 -7.39 15.82
C LEU A 104 5.78 -7.52 14.36
N ALA A 105 4.85 -7.83 13.45
CA ALA A 105 5.12 -7.94 12.02
C ALA A 105 5.63 -6.63 11.43
N SER A 106 5.01 -5.48 11.76
CA SER A 106 5.50 -4.17 11.32
C SER A 106 6.93 -3.90 11.83
N SER A 107 7.23 -4.22 13.08
CA SER A 107 8.59 -4.09 13.63
C SER A 107 9.61 -5.01 12.95
N VAL A 108 9.27 -6.28 12.73
CA VAL A 108 10.15 -7.25 12.06
C VAL A 108 10.41 -6.82 10.63
N CYS A 109 9.36 -6.44 9.88
CA CYS A 109 9.47 -5.92 8.53
C CYS A 109 10.36 -4.67 8.46
N THR A 110 10.25 -3.76 9.43
CA THR A 110 11.07 -2.54 9.46
C THR A 110 12.55 -2.87 9.62
N VAL A 111 12.91 -3.68 10.61
CA VAL A 111 14.30 -4.09 10.85
C VAL A 111 14.84 -4.86 9.64
N TRP A 112 14.06 -5.80 9.11
CA TRP A 112 14.48 -6.61 7.97
C TRP A 112 14.65 -5.80 6.69
N THR A 113 13.79 -4.81 6.46
CA THR A 113 13.95 -3.87 5.33
C THR A 113 15.26 -3.11 5.42
N CYS A 114 15.63 -2.62 6.61
CA CYS A 114 16.91 -1.96 6.81
C CYS A 114 18.10 -2.90 6.53
N VAL A 115 18.02 -4.15 6.99
CA VAL A 115 19.04 -5.17 6.69
C VAL A 115 19.16 -5.40 5.19
N ILE A 116 18.05 -5.58 4.47
CA ILE A 116 18.05 -5.77 3.01
C ILE A 116 18.67 -4.57 2.30
N ILE A 117 18.31 -3.34 2.68
CA ILE A 117 18.88 -2.13 2.07
C ILE A 117 20.40 -2.11 2.25
N VAL A 118 20.89 -2.37 3.47
CA VAL A 118 22.34 -2.42 3.74
C VAL A 118 23.01 -3.52 2.91
N CYS A 119 22.43 -4.72 2.87
CA CYS A 119 22.97 -5.83 2.06
C CYS A 119 23.01 -5.49 0.57
N LYS A 120 21.92 -4.91 0.02
CA LYS A 120 21.83 -4.50 -1.39
C LYS A 120 22.84 -3.39 -1.72
N MET A 121 23.06 -2.43 -0.82
CA MET A 121 24.07 -1.38 -0.96
C MET A 121 25.49 -1.93 -0.90
N MET A 122 25.78 -2.83 0.05
CA MET A 122 27.10 -3.46 0.18
C MET A 122 27.43 -4.33 -1.04
N TYR A 123 26.45 -5.01 -1.63
CA TYR A 123 26.66 -5.84 -2.83
C TYR A 123 27.03 -5.02 -4.08
N GLN A 124 26.69 -3.72 -4.13
CA GLN A 124 27.08 -2.85 -5.24
C GLN A 124 28.57 -2.45 -5.21
N LEU A 125 29.29 -2.68 -4.10
CA LEU A 125 30.69 -2.27 -3.99
C LEU A 125 31.56 -2.97 -5.05
N GLU A 126 32.54 -2.24 -5.59
CA GLU A 126 33.39 -2.71 -6.70
C GLU A 126 34.22 -3.96 -6.35
N PHE A 127 34.51 -4.18 -5.07
CA PHE A 127 35.26 -5.35 -4.64
C PHE A 127 34.49 -6.67 -4.83
N VAL A 128 33.15 -6.61 -4.81
CA VAL A 128 32.30 -7.78 -5.04
C VAL A 128 32.27 -8.05 -6.55
N LYS A 129 32.87 -9.16 -6.98
CA LYS A 129 32.90 -9.55 -8.40
C LYS A 129 32.03 -10.80 -8.60
N PRO A 130 30.80 -10.67 -9.13
CA PRO A 130 29.87 -11.80 -9.28
C PRO A 130 30.45 -12.88 -10.20
N GLU A 131 31.27 -12.50 -11.18
CA GLU A 131 31.98 -13.42 -12.08
C GLU A 131 32.89 -14.44 -11.36
N LYS A 132 33.40 -14.11 -10.16
CA LYS A 132 34.24 -15.03 -9.39
C LYS A 132 33.44 -16.10 -8.63
N HIS A 133 32.14 -15.90 -8.46
CA HIS A 133 31.28 -16.74 -7.65
C HIS A 133 30.14 -17.35 -8.47
N SER A 134 30.03 -16.97 -9.74
CA SER A 134 29.04 -17.52 -10.65
C SER A 134 29.44 -18.92 -11.09
N THR A 135 28.44 -19.79 -11.16
CA THR A 135 28.58 -21.18 -11.61
C THR A 135 27.98 -21.30 -13.00
N ASN A 136 28.76 -21.81 -13.96
CA ASN A 136 28.24 -22.12 -15.29
C ASN A 136 27.68 -23.54 -15.30
N CYS A 137 26.38 -23.69 -15.49
CA CYS A 137 25.74 -25.00 -15.55
C CYS A 137 25.85 -25.57 -16.97
N SER A 138 26.46 -26.75 -17.10
CA SER A 138 26.59 -27.44 -18.39
C SER A 138 25.26 -28.02 -18.86
N MET A 139 24.94 -27.83 -20.13
CA MET A 139 23.74 -28.40 -20.75
C MET A 139 23.85 -29.92 -20.86
N PRO A 140 22.83 -30.70 -20.50
CA PRO A 140 22.83 -32.15 -20.70
C PRO A 140 22.88 -32.52 -22.20
N GLU A 141 23.60 -33.58 -22.54
CA GLU A 141 23.80 -34.01 -23.93
C GLU A 141 22.53 -34.59 -24.57
N ASP A 142 21.62 -35.15 -23.75
CA ASP A 142 20.44 -35.93 -24.16
C ASP A 142 19.31 -35.12 -24.84
N TYR A 143 19.39 -33.79 -24.85
CA TYR A 143 18.38 -32.93 -25.45
C TYR A 143 18.64 -32.69 -26.95
N SER A 144 17.57 -32.52 -27.73
CA SER A 144 17.69 -32.14 -29.15
C SER A 144 18.23 -30.71 -29.30
N GLU A 145 18.86 -30.39 -30.44
CA GLU A 145 19.43 -29.04 -30.68
C GLU A 145 18.38 -27.92 -30.60
N VAL A 146 17.14 -28.19 -31.02
CA VAL A 146 16.03 -27.23 -30.90
C VAL A 146 15.69 -26.94 -29.43
N GLN A 147 15.70 -27.97 -28.58
CA GLN A 147 15.46 -27.81 -27.14
C GLN A 147 16.63 -27.11 -26.45
N LYS A 148 17.86 -27.40 -26.85
CA LYS A 148 19.05 -26.72 -26.32
C LYS A 148 19.03 -25.22 -26.66
N ASP A 149 18.64 -24.86 -27.88
CA ASP A 149 18.52 -23.47 -28.30
C ASP A 149 17.39 -22.73 -27.59
N ASP A 150 16.27 -23.40 -27.31
CA ASP A 150 15.18 -22.86 -26.50
C ASP A 150 15.62 -22.63 -25.04
N MET A 151 16.25 -23.63 -24.43
CA MET A 151 16.76 -23.56 -23.06
C MET A 151 17.82 -22.48 -22.87
N LYS A 152 18.72 -22.27 -23.84
CA LYS A 152 19.70 -21.16 -23.81
C LYS A 152 19.05 -19.78 -23.85
N LYS A 153 17.88 -19.65 -24.49
CA LYS A 153 17.17 -18.36 -24.61
C LYS A 153 16.27 -18.09 -23.41
N ASN A 154 15.55 -19.11 -22.95
CA ASN A 154 14.44 -18.96 -22.02
C ASN A 154 14.73 -19.45 -20.59
N SER A 155 15.72 -20.34 -20.40
CA SER A 155 16.02 -20.89 -19.06
C SER A 155 16.95 -19.99 -18.25
N VAL A 156 16.67 -19.88 -16.95
CA VAL A 156 17.53 -19.18 -15.99
C VAL A 156 18.89 -19.88 -15.82
N LEU A 157 18.95 -21.21 -15.92
CA LEU A 157 20.17 -21.99 -15.68
C LEU A 157 21.18 -21.96 -16.84
N TYR A 158 20.69 -21.88 -18.08
CA TYR A 158 21.51 -22.10 -19.27
C TYR A 158 21.72 -20.85 -20.13
N LYS A 159 21.07 -19.72 -19.77
CA LYS A 159 21.21 -18.44 -20.48
C LYS A 159 22.53 -17.73 -20.19
N SER A 160 23.00 -17.78 -18.94
CA SER A 160 24.24 -17.15 -18.50
C SER A 160 24.74 -17.82 -17.22
N ALA A 161 25.99 -17.52 -16.83
CA ALA A 161 26.52 -17.98 -15.56
C ALA A 161 25.59 -17.56 -14.40
N VAL A 162 25.25 -18.52 -13.54
CA VAL A 162 24.27 -18.33 -12.47
C VAL A 162 24.96 -17.73 -11.26
N ASP A 163 24.53 -16.54 -10.85
CA ASP A 163 24.95 -15.94 -9.57
C ASP A 163 24.08 -16.50 -8.43
N PRO A 164 24.65 -17.24 -7.45
CA PRO A 164 23.90 -17.72 -6.29
C PRO A 164 23.27 -16.60 -5.46
N ALA A 165 23.83 -15.39 -5.50
CA ALA A 165 23.33 -14.24 -4.76
C ALA A 165 21.96 -13.75 -5.30
N ASN A 166 21.69 -13.96 -6.59
CA ASN A 166 20.43 -13.54 -7.21
C ASN A 166 19.22 -14.27 -6.61
N TRP A 167 19.36 -15.57 -6.31
CA TRP A 167 18.32 -16.36 -5.63
C TRP A 167 18.00 -15.84 -4.22
N VAL A 168 19.02 -15.33 -3.53
CA VAL A 168 18.85 -14.69 -2.22
C VAL A 168 18.14 -13.33 -2.35
N GLY A 169 18.28 -12.65 -3.49
CA GLY A 169 17.70 -11.33 -3.79
C GLY A 169 18.74 -10.22 -3.96
N LEU A 170 20.00 -10.57 -4.21
CA LEU A 170 21.10 -9.63 -4.43
C LEU A 170 21.53 -9.68 -5.90
N GLN A 171 21.46 -8.54 -6.58
CA GLN A 171 21.93 -8.38 -7.95
C GLN A 171 22.74 -7.10 -8.07
N LYS A 172 23.72 -7.08 -8.98
CA LYS A 172 24.36 -5.82 -9.38
C LYS A 172 23.43 -5.05 -10.30
N ALA A 173 23.27 -3.76 -10.04
CA ALA A 173 22.42 -2.87 -10.82
C ALA A 173 23.17 -1.57 -11.12
N ASP A 174 23.05 -1.07 -12.35
CA ASP A 174 23.67 0.19 -12.76
C ASP A 174 23.00 1.40 -12.09
N ASP A 175 21.68 1.36 -11.94
CA ASP A 175 20.90 2.34 -11.18
C ASP A 175 20.57 1.81 -9.77
N LEU A 176 21.40 2.20 -8.81
CA LEU A 176 21.22 1.87 -7.38
C LEU A 176 19.88 2.41 -6.83
N LEU A 177 19.47 3.61 -7.24
CA LEU A 177 18.28 4.25 -6.69
C LEU A 177 17.01 3.57 -7.21
N GLY A 178 16.98 3.23 -8.50
CA GLY A 178 15.93 2.40 -9.09
C GLY A 178 15.80 1.05 -8.41
N TYR A 179 16.93 0.37 -8.14
CA TYR A 179 16.95 -0.94 -7.48
C TYR A 179 16.47 -0.90 -6.00
N LEU A 180 16.78 0.17 -5.28
CA LEU A 180 16.38 0.32 -3.87
C LEU A 180 15.02 1.03 -3.69
N ARG A 181 14.44 1.61 -4.74
CA ARG A 181 13.22 2.43 -4.68
C ARG A 181 12.08 1.75 -3.92
N ASP A 182 11.79 0.50 -4.24
CA ASP A 182 10.69 -0.24 -3.61
C ASP A 182 10.98 -0.53 -2.12
N ASN A 183 12.24 -0.76 -1.75
CA ASN A 183 12.66 -0.97 -0.36
C ASN A 183 12.58 0.32 0.46
N PHE A 184 12.99 1.46 -0.11
CA PHE A 184 12.84 2.76 0.54
C PHE A 184 11.38 3.18 0.69
N MET A 185 10.55 2.95 -0.34
CA MET A 185 9.11 3.20 -0.25
C MET A 185 8.44 2.31 0.81
N MET A 186 8.86 1.05 0.92
CA MET A 186 8.40 0.14 1.97
C MET A 186 8.78 0.66 3.36
N LEU A 187 10.04 1.08 3.56
CA LEU A 187 10.50 1.65 4.81
C LEU A 187 9.75 2.95 5.17
N ALA A 188 9.54 3.82 4.18
CA ALA A 188 8.79 5.06 4.36
C ALA A 188 7.34 4.79 4.77
N LEU A 189 6.69 3.77 4.17
CA LEU A 189 5.32 3.39 4.50
C LEU A 189 5.20 2.80 5.91
N LEU A 190 6.16 1.96 6.33
CA LEU A 190 6.26 1.44 7.70
C LEU A 190 6.51 2.56 8.73
N ALA A 191 7.37 3.52 8.42
CA ALA A 191 7.58 4.69 9.27
C ALA A 191 6.31 5.57 9.35
N PHE A 192 5.58 5.71 8.23
CA PHE A 192 4.33 6.44 8.18
C PHE A 192 3.23 5.76 9.00
N GLU A 193 3.15 4.43 9.00
CA GLU A 193 2.27 3.65 9.88
C GLU A 193 2.49 4.01 11.36
N MET A 194 3.75 3.95 11.81
CA MET A 194 4.10 4.30 13.19
C MET A 194 3.82 5.78 13.50
N THR A 195 4.00 6.66 12.52
CA THR A 195 3.68 8.09 12.63
C THR A 195 2.19 8.31 12.85
N ILE A 196 1.33 7.61 12.10
CA ILE A 196 -0.14 7.69 12.27
C ILE A 196 -0.53 7.25 13.67
N TYR A 197 -0.04 6.09 14.14
CA TYR A 197 -0.37 5.60 15.47
C TYR A 197 0.09 6.55 16.59
N ARG A 198 1.30 7.11 16.47
CA ARG A 198 1.81 8.10 17.43
C ARG A 198 1.04 9.42 17.38
N HIS A 199 0.72 9.92 16.18
CA HIS A 199 -0.07 11.12 16.00
C HIS A 199 -1.45 10.99 16.68
N GLN A 200 -2.12 9.85 16.46
CA GLN A 200 -3.41 9.57 17.07
C GLN A 200 -3.30 9.40 18.60
N GLY A 201 -2.26 8.72 19.09
CA GLY A 201 -2.00 8.62 20.52
C GLY A 201 -1.81 9.98 21.18
N TYR A 202 -1.01 10.86 20.55
CA TYR A 202 -0.80 12.23 21.02
C TYR A 202 -2.08 13.07 20.98
N PHE A 203 -2.85 12.98 19.89
CA PHE A 203 -4.13 13.69 19.74
C PHE A 203 -5.13 13.30 20.83
N ARG A 204 -5.24 12.00 21.15
CA ARG A 204 -6.12 11.49 22.21
C ARG A 204 -5.67 11.96 23.60
N LEU A 205 -4.36 11.92 23.88
CA LEU A 205 -3.80 12.36 25.15
C LEU A 205 -4.08 13.86 25.40
N ARG A 206 -3.83 14.70 24.39
CA ARG A 206 -4.03 16.16 24.50
C ARG A 206 -5.49 16.54 24.70
N ASN A 207 -6.40 15.84 24.03
CA ASN A 207 -7.84 16.12 24.08
C ASN A 207 -8.59 15.32 25.15
N LYS A 208 -7.89 14.51 25.97
CA LYS A 208 -8.47 13.62 26.99
C LYS A 208 -9.58 12.70 26.44
N LEU A 209 -9.39 12.21 25.22
CA LEU A 209 -10.34 11.32 24.54
C LEU A 209 -9.99 9.85 24.81
N SER A 210 -11.00 9.02 25.07
CA SER A 210 -10.82 7.57 25.16
C SER A 210 -10.60 6.96 23.77
N PRO A 211 -9.98 5.76 23.70
CA PRO A 211 -9.97 4.97 22.47
C PRO A 211 -11.41 4.73 21.99
N PRO A 212 -11.66 4.72 20.67
CA PRO A 212 -13.01 4.54 20.16
C PRO A 212 -13.40 3.06 20.29
N ALA A 213 -14.60 2.79 20.80
CA ALA A 213 -15.09 1.42 21.00
C ALA A 213 -15.27 0.64 19.68
N ALA A 214 -15.48 1.36 18.56
CA ALA A 214 -15.55 0.79 17.23
C ALA A 214 -14.82 1.70 16.22
N GLN A 215 -14.08 1.10 15.29
CA GLN A 215 -13.43 1.80 14.18
C GLN A 215 -14.44 2.12 13.08
N ILE A 216 -15.31 3.12 13.33
CA ILE A 216 -16.35 3.57 12.39
C ILE A 216 -16.05 4.97 11.85
N ILE A 217 -16.40 5.25 10.60
CA ILE A 217 -16.08 6.53 9.94
C ILE A 217 -17.06 7.63 10.41
N PHE A 218 -18.35 7.34 10.41
CA PHE A 218 -19.40 8.29 10.84
C PHE A 218 -20.06 7.83 12.14
N HIS A 219 -19.77 8.51 13.24
CA HIS A 219 -20.35 8.18 14.56
C HIS A 219 -21.84 8.57 14.68
N ASP A 220 -22.29 9.54 13.88
CA ASP A 220 -23.66 10.07 13.94
C ASP A 220 -24.72 9.15 13.32
N ILE A 221 -24.32 8.04 12.69
CA ILE A 221 -25.21 7.17 11.92
C ILE A 221 -25.39 5.83 12.62
N THR A 222 -26.59 5.64 13.17
CA THR A 222 -27.05 4.39 13.77
C THR A 222 -27.99 3.64 12.83
N ARG A 223 -28.32 2.39 13.16
CA ARG A 223 -29.27 1.56 12.39
C ARG A 223 -30.64 2.22 12.20
N GLN A 224 -31.08 3.04 13.16
CA GLN A 224 -32.38 3.73 13.10
C GLN A 224 -32.43 4.80 12.01
N HIS A 225 -31.28 5.29 11.55
CA HIS A 225 -31.18 6.31 10.52
C HIS A 225 -31.14 5.76 9.09
N LEU A 226 -31.27 4.44 8.93
CA LEU A 226 -31.22 3.78 7.62
C LEU A 226 -32.37 4.20 6.70
N ASP A 227 -33.59 4.25 7.24
CA ASP A 227 -34.81 4.43 6.45
C ASP A 227 -35.21 5.90 6.25
N ILE A 228 -34.42 6.83 6.79
CA ILE A 228 -34.73 8.27 6.77
C ILE A 228 -34.34 8.91 5.43
N GLY A 229 -33.35 8.37 4.72
CA GLY A 229 -32.97 8.88 3.40
C GLY A 229 -31.69 8.28 2.82
N ILE A 230 -31.53 8.42 1.50
CA ILE A 230 -30.46 7.80 0.71
C ILE A 230 -29.06 8.18 1.21
N ILE A 231 -28.84 9.44 1.60
CA ILE A 231 -27.52 9.89 2.09
C ILE A 231 -27.16 9.21 3.42
N ARG A 232 -28.12 9.07 4.34
CA ARG A 232 -27.89 8.38 5.63
C ARG A 232 -27.71 6.89 5.42
N PHE A 233 -28.46 6.30 4.47
CA PHE A 233 -28.25 4.93 4.01
C PHE A 233 -26.83 4.69 3.49
N ILE A 234 -26.30 5.54 2.59
CA ILE A 234 -24.94 5.40 2.06
C ILE A 234 -23.90 5.49 3.19
N LYS A 235 -24.03 6.46 4.11
CA LYS A 235 -23.12 6.58 5.26
C LYS A 235 -23.16 5.34 6.16
N TYR A 236 -24.34 4.79 6.42
CA TYR A 236 -24.47 3.54 7.16
C TYR A 236 -23.81 2.37 6.42
N PHE A 237 -24.02 2.28 5.11
CA PHE A 237 -23.45 1.24 4.26
C PHE A 237 -21.92 1.28 4.31
N ILE A 238 -21.30 2.45 4.14
CA ILE A 238 -19.84 2.62 4.24
C ILE A 238 -19.29 2.13 5.60
N ASN A 239 -19.98 2.45 6.71
CA ASN A 239 -19.56 2.02 8.04
C ASN A 239 -19.69 0.50 8.27
N TYR A 240 -20.80 -0.11 7.83
CA TYR A 240 -21.17 -1.48 8.23
C TYR A 240 -21.18 -2.48 7.06
N PHE A 241 -20.66 -2.12 5.88
CA PHE A 241 -20.65 -2.98 4.70
C PHE A 241 -20.03 -4.34 5.00
N PHE A 242 -18.76 -4.35 5.43
CA PHE A 242 -18.04 -5.59 5.73
C PHE A 242 -18.57 -6.29 6.99
N TYR A 243 -19.15 -5.54 7.94
CA TYR A 243 -19.80 -6.13 9.11
C TYR A 243 -21.03 -6.96 8.72
N LYS A 244 -21.82 -6.51 7.74
CA LYS A 244 -23.06 -7.18 7.33
C LYS A 244 -22.85 -8.24 6.25
N PHE A 245 -22.00 -7.95 5.25
CA PHE A 245 -21.78 -8.74 4.04
C PHE A 245 -20.36 -9.36 3.95
N GLY A 246 -19.60 -9.37 5.05
CA GLY A 246 -18.22 -9.81 5.05
C GLY A 246 -18.04 -11.27 4.63
N LEU A 247 -18.89 -12.18 5.12
CA LEU A 247 -18.83 -13.59 4.74
C LEU A 247 -19.11 -13.77 3.25
N GLU A 248 -20.18 -13.16 2.73
CA GLU A 248 -20.56 -13.23 1.32
C GLU A 248 -19.44 -12.68 0.42
N THR A 249 -18.83 -11.57 0.82
CA THR A 249 -17.72 -10.95 0.09
C THR A 249 -16.48 -11.85 0.10
N CYS A 250 -16.13 -12.44 1.24
CA CYS A 250 -15.02 -13.39 1.33
C CYS A 250 -15.26 -14.63 0.44
N LEU A 251 -16.47 -15.19 0.43
CA LEU A 251 -16.80 -16.33 -0.43
C LEU A 251 -16.68 -15.96 -1.92
N LEU A 252 -17.18 -14.79 -2.32
CA LEU A 252 -17.03 -14.29 -3.68
C LEU A 252 -15.56 -14.09 -4.09
N LEU A 253 -14.73 -13.55 -3.21
CA LEU A 253 -13.29 -13.39 -3.47
C LEU A 253 -12.58 -14.75 -3.64
N VAL A 254 -12.92 -15.75 -2.82
CA VAL A 254 -12.33 -17.10 -2.94
C VAL A 254 -12.75 -17.75 -4.25
N VAL A 255 -14.03 -17.66 -4.64
CA VAL A 255 -14.49 -18.15 -5.94
C VAL A 255 -13.77 -17.43 -7.09
N ASN A 256 -13.53 -16.13 -6.97
CA ASN A 256 -12.75 -15.39 -7.96
C ASN A 256 -11.30 -15.90 -8.05
N VAL A 257 -10.64 -16.17 -6.93
CA VAL A 257 -9.28 -16.77 -6.93
C VAL A 257 -9.27 -18.13 -7.63
N ILE A 258 -10.25 -18.99 -7.33
CA ILE A 258 -10.37 -20.31 -7.97
C ILE A 258 -10.59 -20.17 -9.48
N GLY A 259 -11.49 -19.27 -9.89
CA GLY A 259 -11.81 -19.04 -11.31
C GLY A 259 -10.67 -18.42 -12.12
N GLN A 260 -9.82 -17.59 -11.49
CA GLN A 260 -8.68 -16.98 -12.18
C GLN A 260 -7.46 -17.90 -12.28
N ARG A 261 -7.21 -18.74 -11.26
CA ARG A 261 -5.98 -19.55 -11.18
C ARG A 261 -6.06 -20.90 -11.91
N MET A 262 -7.22 -21.57 -11.89
CA MET A 262 -7.48 -22.84 -12.60
C MET A 262 -6.36 -23.92 -12.46
N ASP A 263 -5.69 -23.97 -11.32
CA ASP A 263 -4.53 -24.82 -11.02
C ASP A 263 -4.82 -25.82 -9.87
N PHE A 264 -3.82 -26.64 -9.51
CA PHE A 264 -3.94 -27.59 -8.39
C PHE A 264 -4.25 -26.87 -7.05
N TYR A 265 -3.71 -25.67 -6.85
CA TYR A 265 -3.99 -24.88 -5.65
C TYR A 265 -5.44 -24.39 -5.61
N ALA A 266 -6.02 -24.02 -6.75
CA ALA A 266 -7.43 -23.69 -6.88
C ALA A 266 -8.32 -24.87 -6.45
N MET A 267 -7.94 -26.11 -6.77
CA MET A 267 -8.64 -27.30 -6.27
C MET A 267 -8.59 -27.41 -4.74
N LEU A 268 -7.44 -27.16 -4.12
CA LEU A 268 -7.30 -27.14 -2.66
C LEU A 268 -8.15 -26.03 -2.01
N HIS A 269 -8.15 -24.83 -2.60
CA HIS A 269 -9.02 -23.74 -2.17
C HIS A 269 -10.52 -24.09 -2.33
N ALA A 270 -10.89 -24.78 -3.40
CA ALA A 270 -12.26 -25.24 -3.62
C ALA A 270 -12.69 -26.28 -2.58
N PHE A 271 -11.84 -27.26 -2.26
CA PHE A 271 -12.12 -28.24 -1.22
C PHE A 271 -12.30 -27.58 0.15
N ALA A 272 -11.41 -26.64 0.51
CA ALA A 272 -11.53 -25.88 1.74
C ALA A 272 -12.80 -25.02 1.78
N LEU A 273 -13.19 -24.42 0.65
CA LEU A 273 -14.44 -23.66 0.51
C LEU A 273 -15.68 -24.55 0.71
N ILE A 274 -15.71 -25.74 0.09
CA ILE A 274 -16.78 -26.72 0.26
C ILE A 274 -16.89 -27.15 1.73
N ALA A 275 -15.76 -27.40 2.40
CA ALA A 275 -15.75 -27.77 3.81
C ALA A 275 -16.35 -26.67 4.73
N VAL A 276 -16.09 -25.39 4.41
CA VAL A 276 -16.71 -24.25 5.13
C VAL A 276 -18.21 -24.15 4.80
N MET A 277 -18.58 -24.26 3.52
CA MET A 277 -19.97 -24.13 3.05
C MET A 277 -20.88 -25.29 3.47
N TYR A 278 -20.32 -26.48 3.71
CA TYR A 278 -21.07 -27.63 4.22
C TYR A 278 -21.81 -27.30 5.53
N ARG A 279 -21.28 -26.38 6.33
CA ARG A 279 -21.94 -25.85 7.52
C ARG A 279 -22.86 -24.69 7.15
N ARG A 280 -24.17 -24.95 7.03
CA ARG A 280 -25.17 -23.93 6.66
C ARG A 280 -25.40 -22.81 7.72
N ARG A 281 -25.05 -23.04 8.99
CA ARG A 281 -25.30 -22.07 10.09
C ARG A 281 -24.09 -21.17 10.31
N ARG A 282 -24.30 -19.84 10.36
CA ARG A 282 -23.24 -18.84 10.62
C ARG A 282 -22.44 -19.10 11.91
N LYS A 283 -23.08 -19.60 12.98
CA LYS A 283 -22.40 -19.96 14.23
C LYS A 283 -21.37 -21.08 14.04
N ALA A 284 -21.73 -22.12 13.28
CA ALA A 284 -20.83 -23.23 12.98
C ALA A 284 -19.68 -22.80 12.04
N ILE A 285 -19.95 -21.88 11.11
CA ILE A 285 -18.90 -21.28 10.27
C ILE A 285 -17.89 -20.52 11.13
N ALA A 286 -18.35 -19.76 12.13
CA ALA A 286 -17.47 -18.98 13.01
C ALA A 286 -16.51 -19.85 13.82
N GLU A 287 -16.91 -21.06 14.22
CA GLU A 287 -16.05 -22.01 14.94
C GLU A 287 -14.92 -22.57 14.07
N ILE A 288 -15.16 -22.80 12.77
CA ILE A 288 -14.15 -23.33 11.84
C ILE A 288 -13.35 -22.23 11.14
N TRP A 289 -13.83 -20.99 11.14
CA TRP A 289 -13.21 -19.86 10.45
C TRP A 289 -11.71 -19.66 10.79
N PRO A 290 -11.27 -19.75 12.07
CA PRO A 290 -9.84 -19.62 12.39
C PRO A 290 -8.99 -20.73 11.75
N LYS A 291 -9.54 -21.96 11.62
CA LYS A 291 -8.85 -23.08 10.94
C LYS A 291 -8.73 -22.82 9.45
N TYR A 292 -9.77 -22.25 8.84
CA TYR A 292 -9.72 -21.84 7.43
C TYR A 292 -8.72 -20.70 7.21
N CYS A 293 -8.69 -19.69 8.08
CA CYS A 293 -7.67 -18.64 8.02
C CYS A 293 -6.26 -19.22 8.14
N PHE A 294 -6.04 -20.15 9.07
CA PHE A 294 -4.74 -20.83 9.20
C PHE A 294 -4.36 -21.60 7.93
N PHE A 295 -5.30 -22.33 7.32
CA PHE A 295 -5.08 -22.98 6.03
C PHE A 295 -4.65 -21.96 4.95
N LEU A 296 -5.28 -20.79 4.86
CA LEU A 296 -4.87 -19.74 3.92
C LEU A 296 -3.45 -19.22 4.18
N VAL A 297 -3.04 -19.06 5.45
CA VAL A 297 -1.67 -18.66 5.81
C VAL A 297 -0.66 -19.69 5.33
N VAL A 298 -0.90 -20.97 5.60
CA VAL A 298 -0.01 -22.06 5.18
C VAL A 298 0.06 -22.13 3.66
N MET A 299 -1.09 -22.04 2.97
CA MET A 299 -1.13 -22.06 1.51
C MET A 299 -0.35 -20.90 0.89
N LEU A 300 -0.55 -19.68 1.36
CA LEU A 300 0.15 -18.49 0.85
C LEU A 300 1.67 -18.58 1.05
N THR A 301 2.10 -19.02 2.24
CA THR A 301 3.54 -19.17 2.54
C THR A 301 4.17 -20.29 1.74
N PHE A 302 3.47 -21.41 1.56
CA PHE A 302 3.95 -22.54 0.76
C PHE A 302 4.02 -22.20 -0.73
N GLN A 303 3.01 -21.51 -1.28
CA GLN A 303 3.02 -21.04 -2.67
C GLN A 303 4.20 -20.12 -2.94
N TYR A 304 4.47 -19.16 -2.06
CA TYR A 304 5.62 -18.28 -2.23
C TYR A 304 6.95 -19.05 -2.16
N PHE A 305 7.07 -20.01 -1.24
CA PHE A 305 8.26 -20.86 -1.15
C PHE A 305 8.49 -21.65 -2.44
N ILE A 306 7.42 -22.14 -3.07
CA ILE A 306 7.47 -22.81 -4.37
C ILE A 306 7.91 -21.86 -5.47
N CYS A 307 7.41 -20.62 -5.48
CA CYS A 307 7.84 -19.59 -6.44
C CYS A 307 9.33 -19.24 -6.32
N ILE A 308 9.94 -19.32 -5.13
CA ILE A 308 11.40 -19.14 -4.96
C ILE A 308 12.19 -20.27 -5.65
N GLY A 309 11.64 -21.49 -5.64
CA GLY A 309 12.27 -22.66 -6.25
C GLY A 309 13.58 -23.09 -5.56
N ILE A 310 14.29 -24.01 -6.22
CA ILE A 310 15.57 -24.55 -5.75
C ILE A 310 16.70 -23.58 -6.16
N PRO A 311 17.74 -23.37 -5.32
CA PRO A 311 18.88 -22.55 -5.68
C PRO A 311 19.50 -22.99 -7.01
N PRO A 312 19.51 -22.11 -8.05
CA PRO A 312 19.92 -22.49 -9.40
C PRO A 312 21.44 -22.77 -9.49
N ALA A 313 22.23 -22.28 -8.54
CA ALA A 313 23.66 -22.53 -8.46
C ALA A 313 24.04 -23.99 -8.18
N ALA A 314 23.09 -24.82 -7.74
CA ALA A 314 23.32 -26.25 -7.57
C ALA A 314 23.46 -26.99 -8.92
N CYS A 315 23.10 -26.36 -10.05
CA CYS A 315 23.10 -26.94 -11.40
C CYS A 315 22.43 -28.32 -11.49
N LYS A 316 21.52 -28.63 -10.56
CA LYS A 316 20.73 -29.86 -10.56
C LYS A 316 19.47 -29.60 -11.38
N GLY A 317 19.43 -30.18 -12.58
CA GLY A 317 18.26 -30.16 -13.45
C GLY A 317 17.09 -31.00 -12.89
N LEU A 318 16.00 -31.01 -13.65
CA LEU A 318 14.68 -31.63 -13.42
C LEU A 318 14.65 -33.16 -13.10
N CYS A 319 15.79 -33.78 -12.74
CA CYS A 319 15.96 -35.22 -12.59
C CYS A 319 16.22 -35.67 -11.13
N GLU A 320 15.81 -34.88 -10.13
CA GLU A 320 15.83 -35.30 -8.71
C GLU A 320 14.42 -35.20 -8.09
N PRO A 321 14.11 -35.98 -7.03
CA PRO A 321 12.76 -36.07 -6.45
C PRO A 321 12.17 -34.75 -5.90
N GLY A 322 12.90 -33.63 -5.96
CA GLY A 322 12.42 -32.27 -5.66
C GLY A 322 11.91 -31.45 -6.85
N SER A 323 12.01 -31.96 -8.09
CA SER A 323 11.65 -31.25 -9.32
C SER A 323 10.15 -30.94 -9.46
N TRP A 324 9.28 -31.59 -8.69
CA TRP A 324 7.85 -31.25 -8.57
C TRP A 324 7.61 -29.81 -8.07
N LEU A 325 8.53 -29.24 -7.28
CA LEU A 325 8.45 -27.86 -6.81
C LEU A 325 8.66 -26.86 -7.96
N VAL A 326 9.51 -27.17 -8.93
CA VAL A 326 9.78 -26.32 -10.10
C VAL A 326 8.59 -26.35 -11.07
N PHE A 327 8.04 -27.54 -11.33
CA PHE A 327 6.83 -27.70 -12.16
C PHE A 327 5.59 -26.98 -11.60
N LEU A 328 5.43 -26.92 -10.27
CA LEU A 328 4.33 -26.17 -9.63
C LEU A 328 4.54 -24.65 -9.70
N GLY A 329 5.79 -24.18 -9.78
CA GLY A 329 6.14 -22.76 -9.92
C GLY A 329 6.01 -22.23 -11.35
N GLU A 330 6.28 -23.04 -12.37
CA GLU A 330 6.15 -22.65 -13.80
C GLU A 330 4.69 -22.57 -14.27
N THR A 331 3.74 -23.15 -13.53
CA THR A 331 2.29 -23.02 -13.79
C THR A 331 1.61 -21.87 -13.02
N LEU A 332 2.37 -21.03 -12.29
CA LEU A 332 1.89 -19.90 -11.48
C LEU A 332 2.21 -18.54 -12.12
#